data_AF-K9VK28-F1
#
_entry.id   AF-K9VK28-F1
#
_cell.length_a   1.000
_cell.length_b   1.000
_cell.length_c   1.000
_cell.angle_alpha   90.00
_cell.angle_beta   90.00
_cell.angle_gamma   90.00
#
_symmetry.space_group_name_H-M   'P 1'
#
loop_
_entity.id
_entity.type
_entity.pdbx_description
1 polymer ?
#
loop_
_entity_poly.entity_id
_entity_poly.type
_entity_poly.pdbx_seq_one_letter_code
_entity_poly.pdbx_strand_id
1 'polypeptide(L)'
;MENLTVSIIIPSHNRSSSLRRALDALHLQTYPIDLLEVIVVADSCIDDTLAMLQDYKAPFKLQVIEVNCRSASIARNTGAASASGKLLLFLDDDIEALPPLVESHARVHSLRPGAAVMGPYPPKLHGGTRFFDVEVRSWWEQKFYQMRQPGHRFTYQDLLSGNLSLDAELFARLDGFDSAFGNCGGEDYEFGVRLLKAGVPFAVAGDAVGYHYEHETNNLDRSFRRCRQEGRSDVLIGRRHPELRPTLQIKDYETPDFLVDKIVVAIAFLWPAVVDWLAVGLRKSLDLLESLGMRGTWRWLRAKLRGYWYLRGVIDELKSRSAISRFMQGGPARADLGGHEINIDLQQGWEAAESLLDAERPAGVYLYYDKLTVGHIFPQAGAEPLRGAHLRSILALHFAQPLAGAIAVNGMPRSADTLEEKPLVAFETYELAIKS
;
A
#
# COMPACT_ATOMS: atom_id res chain seq x y z
N MET A 1 28.34 10.61 2.68
CA MET A 1 27.07 10.98 2.01
C MET A 1 26.70 12.35 2.52
N GLU A 2 26.36 13.29 1.64
CA GLU A 2 25.85 14.59 2.10
C GLU A 2 24.50 14.38 2.77
N ASN A 3 24.32 14.97 3.96
CA ASN A 3 23.05 14.89 4.66
C ASN A 3 22.02 15.81 3.96
N LEU A 4 20.81 15.30 3.75
CA LEU A 4 19.69 16.02 3.15
C LEU A 4 18.99 16.89 4.21
N THR A 5 18.58 18.10 3.84
CA THR A 5 17.63 18.87 4.65
C THR A 5 16.24 18.22 4.58
N VAL A 6 15.60 17.99 5.72
CA VAL A 6 14.32 17.29 5.81
C VAL A 6 13.25 18.19 6.45
N SER A 7 12.11 18.32 5.78
CA SER A 7 10.91 18.96 6.31
C SER A 7 9.89 17.89 6.70
N ILE A 8 9.65 17.74 8.00
CA ILE A 8 8.65 16.83 8.54
C ILE A 8 7.31 17.55 8.58
N ILE A 9 6.29 17.04 7.90
CA ILE A 9 4.98 17.67 7.78
C ILE A 9 3.96 16.83 8.56
N ILE A 10 3.34 17.45 9.57
CA ILE A 10 2.41 16.80 10.49
C ILE A 10 1.05 17.51 10.43
N PRO A 11 0.05 16.96 9.72
CA PRO A 11 -1.32 17.45 9.83
C PRO A 11 -1.93 17.03 11.17
N SER A 12 -2.60 17.95 11.87
CA SER A 12 -3.26 17.65 13.14
C SER A 12 -4.62 18.34 13.28
N HIS A 13 -5.57 17.62 13.90
CA HIS A 13 -6.92 18.13 14.20
C HIS A 13 -7.39 17.61 15.57
N ASN A 14 -7.47 18.49 16.57
CA ASN A 14 -7.99 18.19 17.90
C ASN A 14 -7.36 16.97 18.60
N ARG A 15 -6.02 16.94 18.64
CA ARG A 15 -5.21 15.80 19.09
C ARG A 15 -3.99 16.22 19.90
N SER A 16 -4.15 17.23 20.77
CA SER A 16 -3.05 17.84 21.53
C SER A 16 -2.10 16.83 22.20
N SER A 17 -2.64 15.84 22.93
CA SER A 17 -1.83 14.83 23.63
C SER A 17 -1.07 13.91 22.66
N SER A 18 -1.68 13.54 21.54
CA SER A 18 -1.08 12.67 20.54
C SER A 18 0.05 13.37 19.80
N LEU A 19 -0.23 14.59 19.33
CA LEU A 19 0.73 15.43 18.65
C LEU A 19 1.95 15.71 19.54
N ARG A 20 1.73 16.00 20.82
CA ARG A 20 2.84 16.16 21.77
C ARG A 20 3.74 14.93 21.83
N ARG A 21 3.18 13.72 21.90
CA ARG A 21 3.97 12.47 21.87
C ARG A 21 4.74 12.33 20.56
N ALA A 22 4.12 12.64 19.42
CA ALA A 22 4.79 12.58 18.12
C ALA A 22 5.99 13.55 18.06
N LEU A 23 5.82 14.79 18.53
CA LEU A 23 6.89 15.79 18.61
C LEU A 23 8.00 15.37 19.58
N ASP A 24 7.64 14.85 20.76
CA ASP A 24 8.60 14.34 21.75
C ASP A 24 9.40 13.15 21.20
N ALA A 25 8.80 12.30 20.35
CA ALA A 25 9.52 11.21 19.66
C ALA A 25 10.52 11.73 18.62
N LEU A 26 10.21 12.85 17.95
CA LEU A 26 11.12 13.49 17.01
C LEU A 26 12.36 14.09 17.70
N HIS A 27 12.28 14.46 18.97
CA HIS A 27 13.45 14.89 19.76
C HIS A 27 14.51 13.80 19.90
N LEU A 28 14.10 12.52 19.81
CA LEU A 28 14.98 11.37 20.03
C LEU A 28 15.70 10.90 18.75
N GLN A 29 15.41 11.53 17.60
CA GLN A 29 15.96 11.11 16.32
C GLN A 29 17.49 11.29 16.26
N THR A 30 18.16 10.38 15.55
CA THR A 30 19.62 10.38 15.37
C THR A 30 20.10 11.29 14.24
N TYR A 31 19.18 11.89 13.49
CA TYR A 31 19.50 12.76 12.37
C TYR A 31 19.95 14.16 12.85
N PRO A 32 20.89 14.84 12.16
CA PRO A 32 21.36 16.17 12.56
C PRO A 32 20.21 17.17 12.63
N ILE A 33 20.06 17.79 13.79
CA ILE A 33 18.89 18.60 14.13
C ILE A 33 18.84 19.93 13.38
N ASP A 34 20.00 20.45 13.00
CA ASP A 34 20.18 21.63 12.16
C ASP A 34 19.71 21.42 10.71
N LEU A 35 19.54 20.17 10.30
CA LEU A 35 18.98 19.78 9.01
C LEU A 35 17.49 19.44 9.07
N LEU A 36 16.87 19.58 10.25
CA LEU A 36 15.47 19.28 10.48
C LEU A 36 14.63 20.53 10.69
N GLU A 37 13.53 20.58 9.97
CA GLU A 37 12.38 21.40 10.34
C GLU A 37 11.12 20.55 10.45
N VAL A 38 10.24 20.95 11.37
CA VAL A 38 8.96 20.31 11.61
C VAL A 38 7.87 21.35 11.38
N ILE A 39 6.94 21.04 10.49
CA ILE A 39 5.83 21.89 10.10
C ILE A 39 4.55 21.21 10.56
N VAL A 40 3.97 21.73 11.63
CA VAL A 40 2.67 21.28 12.13
C VAL A 40 1.58 22.10 11.48
N VAL A 41 0.65 21.45 10.80
CA VAL A 41 -0.52 22.09 10.20
C VAL A 41 -1.74 21.78 11.06
N ALA A 42 -2.13 22.72 11.91
CA ALA A 42 -3.29 22.63 12.78
C ALA A 42 -4.55 23.02 12.00
N ASP A 43 -5.36 22.03 11.63
CA ASP A 43 -6.54 22.21 10.79
C ASP A 43 -7.80 22.26 11.64
N SER A 44 -8.46 23.41 11.75
CA SER A 44 -9.70 23.60 12.51
C SER A 44 -9.63 23.12 13.98
N CYS A 45 -8.48 23.27 14.64
CA CYS A 45 -8.31 22.90 16.05
C CYS A 45 -9.09 23.85 16.97
N ILE A 46 -9.81 23.28 17.93
CA ILE A 46 -10.60 23.98 18.97
C ILE A 46 -10.30 23.46 20.37
N ASP A 47 -9.49 22.41 20.48
CA ASP A 47 -8.97 21.88 21.74
C ASP A 47 -7.67 22.61 22.15
N ASP A 48 -6.95 22.03 23.10
CA ASP A 48 -5.68 22.57 23.61
C ASP A 48 -4.50 22.38 22.63
N THR A 49 -4.70 21.97 21.37
CA THR A 49 -3.59 21.72 20.42
C THR A 49 -2.77 23.00 20.18
N LEU A 50 -3.42 24.13 19.94
CA LEU A 50 -2.71 25.38 19.64
C LEU A 50 -1.96 25.91 20.86
N ALA A 51 -2.59 25.86 22.05
CA ALA A 51 -1.94 26.23 23.30
C ALA A 51 -0.71 25.35 23.59
N MET A 52 -0.85 24.03 23.39
CA MET A 52 0.27 23.09 23.55
C MET A 52 1.43 23.40 22.60
N LEU A 53 1.14 23.73 21.34
CA LEU A 53 2.15 24.08 20.33
C LEU A 53 2.87 25.40 20.66
N GLN A 54 2.16 26.40 21.18
CA GLN A 54 2.76 27.67 21.62
C GLN A 54 3.76 27.48 22.76
N ASP A 55 3.46 26.58 23.70
CA ASP A 55 4.31 26.29 24.84
C ASP A 55 5.41 25.25 24.55
N TYR A 56 5.33 24.54 23.42
CA TYR A 56 6.24 23.47 23.07
C TYR A 56 7.68 23.96 22.83
N LYS A 57 8.64 23.40 23.58
CA LYS A 57 10.07 23.72 23.44
C LYS A 57 10.74 22.74 22.49
N ALA A 58 10.62 23.02 21.19
CA ALA A 58 11.22 22.20 20.15
C ALA A 58 12.76 22.35 20.12
N PRO A 59 13.49 21.22 19.98
CA PRO A 59 14.94 21.23 19.75
C PRO A 59 15.30 21.51 18.27
N PHE A 60 14.32 21.36 17.37
CA PHE A 60 14.38 21.59 15.92
C PHE A 60 13.62 22.86 15.54
N LYS A 61 13.77 23.32 14.29
CA LYS A 61 12.95 24.43 13.78
C LYS A 61 11.49 23.97 13.68
N LEU A 62 10.63 24.47 14.58
CA LEU A 62 9.20 24.20 14.57
C LEU A 62 8.44 25.38 13.94
N GLN A 63 7.63 25.09 12.93
CA GLN A 63 6.67 26.01 12.34
C GLN A 63 5.26 25.48 12.56
N VAL A 64 4.33 26.36 12.94
CA VAL A 64 2.92 26.04 13.11
C VAL A 64 2.13 26.84 12.09
N ILE A 65 1.26 26.16 11.35
CA ILE A 65 0.36 26.77 10.36
C ILE A 65 -1.07 26.41 10.74
N GLU A 66 -1.91 27.42 10.90
CA GLU A 66 -3.33 27.23 11.16
C GLU A 66 -4.11 27.30 9.84
N VAL A 67 -4.97 26.31 9.62
CA VAL A 67 -5.90 26.27 8.47
C VAL A 67 -7.30 25.93 8.96
N ASN A 68 -8.32 26.17 8.13
CA ASN A 68 -9.70 25.84 8.46
C ASN A 68 -10.37 25.13 7.27
N CYS A 69 -9.86 23.95 6.94
CA CYS A 69 -10.20 23.21 5.73
C CYS A 69 -10.86 21.86 6.02
N ARG A 70 -10.59 21.26 7.19
CA ARG A 70 -11.00 19.89 7.56
C ARG A 70 -10.64 18.87 6.49
N SER A 71 -9.39 18.91 6.03
CA SER A 71 -8.90 18.11 4.92
C SER A 71 -7.43 17.76 5.11
N ALA A 72 -7.16 16.46 5.27
CA ALA A 72 -5.78 15.96 5.41
C ALA A 72 -4.94 16.28 4.18
N SER A 73 -5.51 16.16 2.97
CA SER A 73 -4.83 16.51 1.71
C SER A 73 -4.42 17.98 1.67
N ILE A 74 -5.34 18.89 2.03
CA ILE A 74 -5.04 20.33 2.04
C ILE A 74 -4.02 20.67 3.12
N ALA A 75 -4.14 20.08 4.31
CA ALA A 75 -3.17 20.28 5.38
C ALA A 75 -1.75 19.82 4.98
N ARG A 76 -1.62 18.61 4.40
CA ARG A 76 -0.34 18.10 3.89
C ARG A 76 0.23 18.99 2.77
N ASN A 77 -0.59 19.40 1.81
CA ASN A 77 -0.17 20.30 0.73
C ASN A 77 0.28 21.67 1.27
N THR A 78 -0.42 22.21 2.27
CA THR A 78 -0.08 23.50 2.90
C THR A 78 1.27 23.43 3.60
N GLY A 79 1.51 22.33 4.34
CA GLY A 79 2.81 22.09 4.97
C GLY A 79 3.93 21.94 3.94
N ALA A 80 3.69 21.17 2.87
CA ALA A 80 4.64 20.98 1.78
C ALA A 80 4.97 22.28 1.05
N ALA A 81 4.00 23.16 0.83
CA ALA A 81 4.23 24.47 0.20
C ALA A 81 5.06 25.42 1.07
N SER A 82 5.07 25.21 2.39
CA SER A 82 5.85 26.01 3.34
C SER A 82 7.22 25.39 3.67
N ALA A 83 7.48 24.18 3.18
CA ALA A 83 8.71 23.45 3.43
C ALA A 83 9.91 24.03 2.68
N SER A 84 11.07 24.04 3.34
CA SER A 84 12.36 24.46 2.80
C SER A 84 13.36 23.32 2.60
N GLY A 85 13.06 22.15 3.17
CA GLY A 85 13.86 20.94 3.01
C GLY A 85 13.69 20.31 1.63
N LYS A 86 14.81 19.85 1.08
CA LYS A 86 14.84 19.04 -0.16
C LYS A 86 13.99 17.78 -0.07
N LEU A 87 13.95 17.16 1.10
CA LEU A 87 13.15 15.97 1.36
C LEU A 87 11.91 16.33 2.19
N LEU A 88 10.72 15.97 1.71
CA LEU A 88 9.50 16.02 2.50
C LEU A 88 9.30 14.68 3.20
N LEU A 89 8.99 14.71 4.50
CA LEU A 89 8.59 13.53 5.28
C LEU A 89 7.21 13.79 5.90
N PHE A 90 6.17 13.19 5.32
CA PHE A 90 4.83 13.21 5.88
C PHE A 90 4.75 12.22 7.04
N LEU A 91 4.27 12.70 8.19
CA LEU A 91 4.11 11.91 9.40
C LEU A 91 2.77 12.23 10.06
N ASP A 92 1.94 11.22 10.35
CA ASP A 92 0.67 11.46 11.06
C ASP A 92 0.93 11.84 12.54
N ASP A 93 0.04 12.64 13.13
CA ASP A 93 0.15 13.20 14.49
C ASP A 93 -0.03 12.17 15.64
N ASP A 94 -0.30 10.92 15.29
CA ASP A 94 -0.41 9.78 16.19
C ASP A 94 0.69 8.73 15.97
N ILE A 95 1.72 9.07 15.21
CA ILE A 95 2.90 8.23 15.04
C ILE A 95 4.03 8.66 15.98
N GLU A 96 4.38 7.77 16.89
CA GLU A 96 5.62 7.86 17.67
C GLU A 96 6.78 7.34 16.81
N ALA A 97 7.57 8.25 16.26
CA ALA A 97 8.73 7.94 15.43
C ALA A 97 9.87 7.34 16.28
N LEU A 98 10.22 6.06 16.07
CA LEU A 98 11.38 5.46 16.74
C LEU A 98 12.68 5.88 16.04
N PRO A 99 13.77 6.15 16.76
CA PRO A 99 15.07 6.30 16.13
C PRO A 99 15.51 4.95 15.51
N PRO A 100 16.06 4.92 14.28
CA PRO A 100 16.54 6.04 13.48
C PRO A 100 15.61 6.40 12.30
N LEU A 101 14.33 6.73 12.53
CA LEU A 101 13.32 6.94 11.46
C LEU A 101 13.72 7.95 10.40
N VAL A 102 14.09 9.16 10.80
CA VAL A 102 14.43 10.24 9.86
C VAL A 102 15.69 9.89 9.07
N GLU A 103 16.72 9.40 9.78
CA GLU A 103 17.99 8.97 9.16
C GLU A 103 17.77 7.81 8.18
N SER A 104 16.86 6.89 8.48
CA SER A 104 16.53 5.76 7.61
C SER A 104 15.88 6.20 6.31
N HIS A 105 14.97 7.16 6.35
CA HIS A 105 14.42 7.77 5.14
C HIS A 105 15.52 8.46 4.32
N ALA A 106 16.30 9.35 4.94
CA ALA A 106 17.38 10.08 4.26
C ALA A 106 18.42 9.14 3.62
N ARG A 107 18.76 8.03 4.30
CA ARG A 107 19.66 6.99 3.79
C ARG A 107 19.09 6.31 2.55
N VAL A 108 17.81 5.93 2.55
CA VAL A 108 17.18 5.31 1.37
C VAL A 108 17.16 6.27 0.19
N HIS A 109 16.85 7.56 0.40
CA HIS A 109 16.90 8.58 -0.65
C HIS A 109 18.30 8.79 -1.21
N SER A 110 19.33 8.71 -0.37
CA SER A 110 20.73 8.76 -0.84
C SER A 110 21.10 7.58 -1.74
N LEU A 111 20.50 6.40 -1.49
CA LEU A 111 20.72 5.18 -2.28
C LEU A 111 19.79 5.07 -3.50
N ARG A 112 18.62 5.71 -3.44
CA ARG A 112 17.56 5.67 -4.47
C ARG A 112 16.96 7.07 -4.67
N PRO A 113 17.70 8.02 -5.28
CA PRO A 113 17.19 9.35 -5.55
C PRO A 113 15.91 9.32 -6.39
N GLY A 114 14.96 10.23 -6.13
CA GLY A 114 13.71 10.30 -6.86
C GLY A 114 12.68 9.23 -6.52
N ALA A 115 12.89 8.43 -5.44
CA ALA A 115 11.93 7.43 -5.00
C ALA A 115 10.83 8.02 -4.10
N ALA A 116 9.69 7.33 -4.02
CA ALA A 116 8.75 7.50 -2.92
C ALA A 116 9.03 6.41 -1.87
N VAL A 117 9.31 6.82 -0.63
CA VAL A 117 9.80 5.92 0.42
C VAL A 117 8.79 5.81 1.55
N MET A 118 8.33 4.59 1.82
CA MET A 118 7.41 4.29 2.92
C MET A 118 8.18 3.74 4.12
N GLY A 119 7.84 4.19 5.32
CA GLY A 119 8.31 3.60 6.58
C GLY A 119 7.23 2.76 7.25
N PRO A 120 7.55 1.69 8.00
CA PRO A 120 6.56 0.93 8.76
C PRO A 120 5.93 1.75 9.89
N TYR A 121 4.61 1.63 10.10
CA TYR A 121 3.93 2.25 11.25
C TYR A 121 2.78 1.42 11.84
N PRO A 122 3.04 0.18 12.31
CA PRO A 122 1.98 -0.66 12.86
C PRO A 122 1.36 -0.03 14.13
N PRO A 123 0.07 -0.28 14.42
CA PRO A 123 -0.56 0.14 15.66
C PRO A 123 0.18 -0.41 16.89
N LYS A 124 0.36 0.41 17.93
CA LYS A 124 0.85 -0.09 19.22
C LYS A 124 -0.26 -0.82 19.96
N LEU A 125 0.01 -2.03 20.43
CA LEU A 125 -0.92 -2.74 21.32
C LEU A 125 -0.69 -2.27 22.76
N HIS A 126 -1.78 -2.05 23.49
CA HIS A 126 -1.77 -1.67 24.91
C HIS A 126 -2.44 -2.77 25.75
N GLY A 127 -2.27 -2.72 27.08
CA GLY A 127 -2.94 -3.63 28.00
C GLY A 127 -4.46 -3.58 27.85
N GLY A 128 -5.13 -4.75 27.83
CA GLY A 128 -6.57 -4.86 27.54
C GLY A 128 -6.93 -4.99 26.06
N THR A 129 -5.99 -5.45 25.23
CA THR A 129 -6.14 -5.55 23.77
C THR A 129 -7.37 -6.37 23.35
N ARG A 130 -8.24 -5.78 22.52
CA ARG A 130 -9.36 -6.51 21.88
C ARG A 130 -8.86 -7.33 20.71
N PHE A 131 -9.61 -8.37 20.35
CA PHE A 131 -9.33 -9.19 19.17
C PHE A 131 -9.27 -8.35 17.88
N PHE A 132 -10.13 -7.32 17.77
CA PHE A 132 -10.08 -6.36 16.68
C PHE A 132 -8.71 -5.66 16.57
N ASP A 133 -8.15 -5.22 17.69
CA ASP A 133 -6.87 -4.48 17.71
C ASP A 133 -5.73 -5.39 17.22
N VAL A 134 -5.75 -6.67 17.57
CA VAL A 134 -4.81 -7.69 17.08
C VAL A 134 -4.96 -7.92 15.58
N GLU A 135 -6.19 -7.98 15.05
CA GLU A 135 -6.38 -8.14 13.60
C GLU A 135 -5.86 -6.94 12.81
N VAL A 136 -6.11 -5.72 13.29
CA VAL A 136 -5.61 -4.50 12.64
C VAL A 136 -4.08 -4.48 12.68
N ARG A 137 -3.47 -4.75 13.83
CA ARG A 137 -2.01 -4.89 13.98
C ARG A 137 -1.43 -5.92 13.01
N SER A 138 -2.01 -7.11 12.95
CA SER A 138 -1.55 -8.21 12.09
C SER A 138 -1.59 -7.83 10.61
N TRP A 139 -2.65 -7.16 10.17
CA TRP A 139 -2.75 -6.65 8.79
C TRP A 139 -1.63 -5.66 8.45
N TRP A 140 -1.36 -4.69 9.33
CA TRP A 140 -0.27 -3.72 9.14
C TRP A 140 1.11 -4.37 9.09
N GLU A 141 1.38 -5.29 10.02
CA GLU A 141 2.64 -6.04 10.04
C GLU A 141 2.81 -6.89 8.77
N GLN A 142 1.74 -7.55 8.31
CA GLN A 142 1.76 -8.33 7.08
C GLN A 142 1.98 -7.45 5.83
N LYS A 143 1.32 -6.29 5.75
CA LYS A 143 1.46 -5.34 4.64
C LYS A 143 2.92 -4.88 4.49
N PHE A 144 3.53 -4.39 5.57
CA PHE A 144 4.94 -3.97 5.56
C PHE A 144 5.91 -5.15 5.46
N TYR A 145 5.55 -6.34 5.91
CA TYR A 145 6.34 -7.54 5.65
C TYR A 145 6.39 -7.87 4.16
N GLN A 146 5.24 -7.83 3.47
CA GLN A 146 5.13 -8.07 2.02
C GLN A 146 5.92 -7.04 1.22
N MET A 147 5.75 -5.75 1.52
CA MET A 147 6.46 -4.66 0.81
C MET A 147 7.98 -4.71 0.98
N ARG A 148 8.50 -5.41 2.00
CA ARG A 148 9.93 -5.62 2.23
C ARG A 148 10.49 -6.89 1.58
N GLN A 149 9.64 -7.77 1.05
CA GLN A 149 10.10 -8.99 0.41
C GLN A 149 10.88 -8.66 -0.88
N PRO A 150 11.97 -9.38 -1.18
CA PRO A 150 12.63 -9.28 -2.47
C PRO A 150 11.64 -9.54 -3.60
N GLY A 151 11.64 -8.68 -4.61
CA GLY A 151 10.75 -8.80 -5.76
C GLY A 151 9.28 -8.48 -5.49
N HIS A 152 8.96 -7.82 -4.37
CA HIS A 152 7.63 -7.19 -4.20
C HIS A 152 7.37 -6.25 -5.38
N ARG A 153 6.25 -6.46 -6.07
CA ARG A 153 5.79 -5.59 -7.14
C ARG A 153 4.85 -4.55 -6.54
N PHE A 154 5.31 -3.30 -6.49
CA PHE A 154 4.53 -2.23 -5.86
C PHE A 154 3.25 -1.91 -6.63
N THR A 155 2.21 -1.57 -5.88
CA THR A 155 0.93 -1.08 -6.39
C THR A 155 0.60 0.28 -5.80
N TYR A 156 -0.34 1.00 -6.40
CA TYR A 156 -0.80 2.29 -5.86
C TYR A 156 -1.34 2.19 -4.43
N GLN A 157 -1.84 1.01 -4.03
CA GLN A 157 -2.31 0.71 -2.68
C GLN A 157 -1.18 0.47 -1.67
N ASP A 158 0.07 0.52 -2.10
CA ASP A 158 1.24 0.47 -1.22
C ASP A 158 1.67 1.87 -0.77
N LEU A 159 1.21 2.96 -1.41
CA LEU A 159 1.50 4.31 -0.94
C LEU A 159 0.70 4.62 0.32
N LEU A 160 1.43 4.78 1.43
CA LEU A 160 0.87 4.91 2.77
C LEU A 160 1.40 6.21 3.38
N SER A 161 0.57 7.27 3.34
CA SER A 161 0.99 8.65 3.61
C SER A 161 1.30 8.99 5.07
N GLY A 162 0.99 8.09 6.01
CA GLY A 162 1.26 8.30 7.43
C GLY A 162 2.73 8.26 7.79
N ASN A 163 3.58 7.63 6.97
CA ASN A 163 5.03 7.65 7.13
C ASN A 163 5.68 7.55 5.75
N LEU A 164 5.63 8.64 5.00
CA LEU A 164 6.00 8.72 3.59
C LEU A 164 7.00 9.85 3.36
N SER A 165 8.10 9.58 2.68
CA SER A 165 9.02 10.62 2.22
C SER A 165 9.27 10.60 0.72
N LEU A 166 9.45 11.79 0.15
CA LEU A 166 9.80 12.01 -1.25
C LEU A 166 10.39 13.40 -1.46
N ASP A 167 11.11 13.57 -2.58
CA ASP A 167 11.69 14.85 -2.95
C ASP A 167 10.62 15.95 -3.07
N ALA A 168 10.90 17.12 -2.53
CA ALA A 168 9.98 18.26 -2.57
C ALA A 168 9.66 18.68 -4.02
N GLU A 169 10.65 18.63 -4.91
CA GLU A 169 10.47 18.91 -6.34
C GLU A 169 9.55 17.89 -7.00
N LEU A 170 9.69 16.60 -6.67
CA LEU A 170 8.82 15.55 -7.19
C LEU A 170 7.37 15.76 -6.73
N PHE A 171 7.17 16.07 -5.45
CA PHE A 171 5.85 16.34 -4.89
C PHE A 171 5.18 17.54 -5.58
N ALA A 172 5.92 18.65 -5.75
CA ALA A 172 5.43 19.85 -6.43
C ALA A 172 5.14 19.61 -7.91
N ARG A 173 6.01 18.89 -8.62
CA ARG A 173 5.85 18.55 -10.05
C ARG A 173 4.56 17.77 -10.33
N LEU A 174 4.12 16.96 -9.37
CA LEU A 174 2.91 16.15 -9.49
C LEU A 174 1.68 16.81 -8.87
N ASP A 175 1.75 18.07 -8.42
CA ASP A 175 0.61 18.82 -7.83
C ASP A 175 0.11 18.26 -6.47
N GLY A 176 1.01 17.62 -5.71
CA GLY A 176 0.72 17.15 -4.35
C GLY A 176 -0.46 16.18 -4.24
N PHE A 177 -1.15 16.16 -3.10
CA PHE A 177 -2.35 15.33 -2.86
C PHE A 177 -3.61 15.97 -3.48
N ASP A 178 -4.46 15.20 -4.16
CA ASP A 178 -5.73 15.75 -4.71
C ASP A 178 -6.68 16.13 -3.57
N SER A 179 -6.95 17.43 -3.44
CA SER A 179 -7.82 18.01 -2.40
C SER A 179 -9.26 17.49 -2.44
N ALA A 180 -9.72 16.94 -3.57
CA ALA A 180 -11.05 16.32 -3.68
C ALA A 180 -11.25 15.13 -2.73
N PHE A 181 -10.16 14.49 -2.29
CA PHE A 181 -10.20 13.34 -1.37
C PHE A 181 -10.23 13.72 0.12
N GLY A 182 -10.09 15.01 0.44
CA GLY A 182 -9.84 15.49 1.81
C GLY A 182 -10.80 15.01 2.91
N ASN A 183 -12.03 14.65 2.55
CA ASN A 183 -13.08 14.20 3.48
C ASN A 183 -13.36 12.68 3.45
N CYS A 184 -12.81 11.96 2.48
CA CYS A 184 -13.09 10.54 2.25
C CYS A 184 -11.86 9.64 2.33
N GLY A 185 -10.65 10.19 2.47
CA GLY A 185 -9.42 9.39 2.50
C GLY A 185 -9.08 8.82 1.13
N GLY A 186 -7.97 8.07 1.00
CA GLY A 186 -7.55 7.49 -0.29
C GLY A 186 -6.84 8.48 -1.23
N GLU A 187 -6.53 9.68 -0.74
CA GLU A 187 -5.64 10.64 -1.40
C GLU A 187 -4.23 10.08 -1.61
N ASP A 188 -3.79 9.18 -0.71
CA ASP A 188 -2.52 8.48 -0.80
C ASP A 188 -2.54 7.45 -1.93
N TYR A 189 -3.61 6.66 -2.03
CA TYR A 189 -3.79 5.73 -3.13
C TYR A 189 -3.85 6.46 -4.48
N GLU A 190 -4.61 7.54 -4.59
CA GLU A 190 -4.67 8.34 -5.82
C GLU A 190 -3.30 8.95 -6.17
N PHE A 191 -2.60 9.52 -5.19
CA PHE A 191 -1.25 10.04 -5.43
C PHE A 191 -0.28 8.93 -5.83
N GLY A 192 -0.44 7.74 -5.26
CA GLY A 192 0.31 6.53 -5.61
C GLY A 192 0.12 6.15 -7.07
N VAL A 193 -1.10 6.29 -7.62
CA VAL A 193 -1.35 6.08 -9.06
C VAL A 193 -0.55 7.08 -9.89
N ARG A 194 -0.60 8.37 -9.55
CA ARG A 194 0.14 9.41 -10.29
C ARG A 194 1.64 9.20 -10.23
N LEU A 195 2.19 8.82 -9.06
CA LEU A 195 3.61 8.51 -8.91
C LEU A 195 4.02 7.32 -9.80
N LEU A 196 3.27 6.22 -9.77
CA LEU A 196 3.57 5.05 -10.60
C LEU A 196 3.47 5.35 -12.10
N LYS A 197 2.46 6.13 -12.53
CA LYS A 197 2.34 6.59 -13.92
C LYS A 197 3.50 7.48 -14.35
N ALA A 198 4.06 8.26 -13.43
CA ALA A 198 5.25 9.08 -13.67
C ALA A 198 6.57 8.27 -13.62
N GLY A 199 6.50 6.94 -13.43
CA GLY A 199 7.67 6.07 -13.36
C GLY A 199 8.46 6.19 -12.05
N VAL A 200 7.89 6.81 -11.01
CA VAL A 200 8.55 7.00 -9.72
C VAL A 200 8.73 5.64 -9.04
N PRO A 201 9.97 5.25 -8.69
CA PRO A 201 10.22 4.00 -7.98
C PRO A 201 9.73 4.10 -6.53
N PHE A 202 9.12 3.03 -6.04
CA PHE A 202 8.74 2.90 -4.64
C PHE A 202 9.83 2.15 -3.88
N ALA A 203 10.02 2.50 -2.61
CA ALA A 203 10.95 1.81 -1.72
C ALA A 203 10.44 1.81 -0.27
N VAL A 204 10.95 0.88 0.54
CA VAL A 204 10.63 0.82 1.96
C VAL A 204 11.89 1.11 2.78
N ALA A 205 11.82 2.09 3.67
CA ALA A 205 12.81 2.29 4.72
C ALA A 205 12.46 1.37 5.89
N GLY A 206 12.94 0.13 5.85
CA GLY A 206 12.54 -0.93 6.80
C GLY A 206 12.84 -0.62 8.27
N ASP A 207 13.89 0.18 8.52
CA ASP A 207 14.30 0.64 9.85
C ASP A 207 13.58 1.92 10.29
N ALA A 208 12.78 2.54 9.41
CA ALA A 208 12.04 3.77 9.66
C ALA A 208 10.71 3.51 10.40
N VAL A 209 10.80 2.82 11.54
CA VAL A 209 9.63 2.36 12.29
C VAL A 209 9.01 3.48 13.11
N GLY A 210 7.72 3.73 12.90
CA GLY A 210 6.86 4.47 13.81
C GLY A 210 5.88 3.54 14.51
N TYR A 211 5.35 3.91 15.67
CA TYR A 211 4.20 3.23 16.25
C TYR A 211 2.98 4.13 16.20
N HIS A 212 1.88 3.62 15.66
CA HIS A 212 0.62 4.34 15.56
C HIS A 212 -0.19 4.16 16.87
N TYR A 213 -0.37 5.24 17.62
CA TYR A 213 -1.04 5.27 18.92
C TYR A 213 -2.53 5.62 18.78
N GLU A 214 -3.25 4.82 17.99
CA GLU A 214 -4.68 5.05 17.77
C GLU A 214 -5.57 4.35 18.81
N HIS A 215 -5.04 3.82 19.92
CA HIS A 215 -5.83 3.05 20.90
C HIS A 215 -7.05 3.82 21.45
N GLU A 216 -6.95 5.15 21.58
CA GLU A 216 -8.05 5.99 22.06
C GLU A 216 -9.19 6.14 21.04
N THR A 217 -8.95 5.84 19.77
CA THR A 217 -9.92 6.16 18.71
C THR A 217 -10.17 5.06 17.68
N ASN A 218 -9.33 4.02 17.62
CA ASN A 218 -9.52 2.87 16.76
C ASN A 218 -10.56 1.93 17.38
N ASN A 219 -11.76 1.94 16.81
CA ASN A 219 -12.87 1.07 17.22
C ASN A 219 -13.69 0.64 16.00
N LEU A 220 -14.54 -0.36 16.20
CA LEU A 220 -15.38 -0.91 15.13
C LEU A 220 -16.23 0.16 14.44
N ASP A 221 -16.79 1.13 15.18
CA ASP A 221 -17.62 2.19 14.59
C ASP A 221 -16.80 3.12 13.69
N ARG A 222 -15.59 3.52 14.12
CA ARG A 222 -14.66 4.29 13.29
C ARG A 222 -14.25 3.49 12.06
N SER A 223 -13.93 2.21 12.21
CA SER A 223 -13.58 1.32 11.10
C SER A 223 -14.71 1.24 10.05
N PHE A 224 -15.97 1.17 10.48
CA PHE A 224 -17.11 1.17 9.57
C PHE A 224 -17.37 2.53 8.92
N ARG A 225 -17.19 3.64 9.63
CA ARG A 225 -17.20 4.98 9.01
C ARG A 225 -16.12 5.11 7.93
N ARG A 226 -14.91 4.60 8.21
CA ARG A 226 -13.80 4.55 7.24
C ARG A 226 -14.14 3.69 6.03
N CYS A 227 -14.79 2.53 6.19
CA CYS A 227 -15.25 1.73 5.05
C CYS A 227 -16.20 2.52 4.14
N ARG A 228 -17.14 3.29 4.71
CA ARG A 228 -18.03 4.17 3.92
C ARG A 228 -17.27 5.27 3.19
N GLN A 229 -16.25 5.83 3.82
CA GLN A 229 -15.36 6.81 3.19
C GLN A 229 -14.55 6.17 2.05
N GLU A 230 -13.95 5.01 2.27
CA GLU A 230 -13.24 4.20 1.25
C GLU A 230 -14.12 3.94 0.02
N GLY A 231 -15.40 3.57 0.20
CA GLY A 231 -16.32 3.37 -0.92
C GLY A 231 -16.62 4.63 -1.73
N ARG A 232 -16.58 5.83 -1.11
CA ARG A 232 -16.68 7.10 -1.84
C ARG A 232 -15.39 7.40 -2.59
N SER A 233 -14.25 7.16 -1.95
CA SER A 233 -12.93 7.40 -2.52
C SER A 233 -12.62 6.51 -3.70
N ASP A 234 -12.99 5.23 -3.67
CA ASP A 234 -12.83 4.33 -4.82
C ASP A 234 -13.60 4.84 -6.04
N VAL A 235 -14.80 5.42 -5.84
CA VAL A 235 -15.54 6.04 -6.95
C VAL A 235 -14.78 7.23 -7.51
N LEU A 236 -14.20 8.08 -6.66
CA LEU A 236 -13.34 9.19 -7.09
C LEU A 236 -12.09 8.71 -7.82
N ILE A 237 -11.38 7.70 -7.29
CA ILE A 237 -10.22 7.07 -7.94
C ILE A 237 -10.63 6.58 -9.32
N GLY A 238 -11.72 5.82 -9.45
CA GLY A 238 -12.17 5.34 -10.77
C GLY A 238 -12.72 6.44 -11.69
N ARG A 239 -13.07 7.64 -11.17
CA ARG A 239 -13.34 8.83 -12.00
C ARG A 239 -12.05 9.45 -12.52
N ARG A 240 -11.01 9.58 -11.68
CA ARG A 240 -9.68 10.12 -12.05
C ARG A 240 -8.88 9.17 -12.93
N HIS A 241 -9.03 7.88 -12.69
CA HIS A 241 -8.25 6.79 -13.27
C HIS A 241 -9.17 5.64 -13.71
N PRO A 242 -9.90 5.81 -14.84
CA PRO A 242 -10.86 4.82 -15.34
C PRO A 242 -10.27 3.42 -15.54
N GLU A 243 -8.97 3.32 -15.85
CA GLU A 243 -8.24 2.07 -16.01
C GLU A 243 -8.15 1.22 -14.74
N LEU A 244 -8.35 1.82 -13.57
CA LEU A 244 -8.33 1.11 -12.29
C LEU A 244 -9.68 0.53 -11.91
N ARG A 245 -10.79 0.90 -12.57
CA ARG A 245 -12.13 0.42 -12.21
C ARG A 245 -12.22 -1.11 -12.05
N PRO A 246 -11.60 -1.95 -12.90
CA PRO A 246 -11.61 -3.41 -12.72
C PRO A 246 -10.88 -3.91 -11.46
N THR A 247 -10.04 -3.07 -10.85
CA THR A 247 -9.28 -3.38 -9.62
C THR A 247 -9.99 -2.94 -8.35
N LEU A 248 -10.96 -2.01 -8.45
CA LEU A 248 -11.68 -1.47 -7.30
C LEU A 248 -12.66 -2.50 -6.73
N GLN A 249 -12.91 -2.41 -5.42
CA GLN A 249 -13.87 -3.31 -4.73
C GLN A 249 -15.32 -3.07 -5.20
N ILE A 250 -15.59 -1.98 -5.92
CA ILE A 250 -16.90 -1.68 -6.53
C ILE A 250 -17.41 -2.84 -7.39
N LYS A 251 -16.52 -3.57 -8.07
CA LYS A 251 -16.88 -4.70 -8.94
C LYS A 251 -17.64 -5.81 -8.21
N ASP A 252 -17.32 -6.04 -6.93
CA ASP A 252 -17.90 -7.13 -6.13
C ASP A 252 -19.40 -6.90 -5.88
N TYR A 253 -19.87 -5.67 -6.08
CA TYR A 253 -21.27 -5.27 -5.93
C TYR A 253 -22.00 -5.11 -7.26
N GLU A 254 -21.28 -5.04 -8.39
CA GLU A 254 -21.88 -5.14 -9.72
C GLU A 254 -22.36 -6.57 -9.98
N THR A 255 -21.50 -7.55 -9.71
CA THR A 255 -21.78 -8.98 -9.86
C THR A 255 -21.46 -9.75 -8.58
N PRO A 256 -22.32 -9.70 -7.54
CA PRO A 256 -22.05 -10.40 -6.29
C PRO A 256 -22.07 -11.91 -6.47
N ASP A 257 -21.05 -12.60 -5.96
CA ASP A 257 -20.90 -14.06 -6.11
C ASP A 257 -21.95 -14.84 -5.29
N PHE A 258 -22.25 -14.37 -4.06
CA PHE A 258 -23.10 -15.09 -3.11
C PHE A 258 -24.53 -14.55 -3.05
N LEU A 259 -25.50 -15.45 -2.83
CA LEU A 259 -26.93 -15.08 -2.72
C LEU A 259 -27.20 -14.04 -1.63
N VAL A 260 -26.55 -14.19 -0.46
CA VAL A 260 -26.69 -13.23 0.64
C VAL A 260 -26.25 -11.83 0.21
N ASP A 261 -25.15 -11.72 -0.54
CA ASP A 261 -24.65 -10.43 -1.02
C ASP A 261 -25.59 -9.83 -2.07
N LYS A 262 -26.15 -10.65 -2.97
CA LYS A 262 -27.18 -10.19 -3.93
C LYS A 262 -28.38 -9.56 -3.23
N ILE A 263 -28.84 -10.18 -2.13
CA ILE A 263 -29.96 -9.68 -1.31
C ILE A 263 -29.57 -8.40 -0.59
N VAL A 264 -28.42 -8.37 0.10
CA VAL A 264 -27.94 -7.18 0.83
C VAL A 264 -27.78 -6.01 -0.13
N VAL A 265 -27.17 -6.21 -1.29
CA VAL A 265 -27.06 -5.15 -2.31
C VAL A 265 -28.44 -4.70 -2.76
N ALA A 266 -29.41 -5.60 -2.94
CA ALA A 266 -30.74 -5.23 -3.45
C ALA A 266 -31.49 -4.35 -2.44
N ILE A 267 -31.52 -4.79 -1.20
CA ILE A 267 -32.20 -4.08 -0.12
C ILE A 267 -31.47 -2.78 0.23
N ALA A 268 -30.13 -2.73 0.14
CA ALA A 268 -29.36 -1.51 0.39
C ALA A 268 -29.72 -0.36 -0.57
N PHE A 269 -30.10 -0.66 -1.81
CA PHE A 269 -30.59 0.36 -2.75
C PHE A 269 -32.06 0.73 -2.53
N LEU A 270 -32.91 -0.23 -2.16
CA LEU A 270 -34.35 0.00 -1.97
C LEU A 270 -34.64 0.71 -0.65
N TRP A 271 -34.05 0.22 0.45
CA TRP A 271 -34.32 0.67 1.82
C TRP A 271 -33.03 0.90 2.62
N PRO A 272 -32.16 1.86 2.20
CA PRO A 272 -30.87 2.09 2.85
C PRO A 272 -31.00 2.35 4.36
N ALA A 273 -32.01 3.11 4.80
CA ALA A 273 -32.23 3.41 6.21
C ALA A 273 -32.54 2.15 7.06
N VAL A 274 -33.25 1.18 6.50
CA VAL A 274 -33.55 -0.09 7.19
C VAL A 274 -32.28 -0.91 7.34
N VAL A 275 -31.45 -0.97 6.30
CA VAL A 275 -30.19 -1.72 6.36
C VAL A 275 -29.16 -1.00 7.25
N ASP A 276 -29.12 0.34 7.25
CA ASP A 276 -28.27 1.14 8.15
C ASP A 276 -28.64 0.82 9.61
N TRP A 277 -29.93 0.81 9.94
CA TRP A 277 -30.42 0.45 11.28
C TRP A 277 -30.06 -1.00 11.67
N LEU A 278 -30.26 -1.97 10.77
CA LEU A 278 -29.86 -3.36 11.00
C LEU A 278 -28.35 -3.50 11.20
N ALA A 279 -27.54 -2.82 10.40
CA ALA A 279 -26.08 -2.85 10.48
C ALA A 279 -25.57 -2.27 11.80
N VAL A 280 -26.16 -1.16 12.26
CA VAL A 280 -25.87 -0.58 13.59
C VAL A 280 -26.26 -1.55 14.71
N GLY A 281 -27.39 -2.26 14.59
CA GLY A 281 -27.79 -3.30 15.53
C GLY A 281 -26.82 -4.48 15.56
N LEU A 282 -26.48 -5.01 14.38
CA LEU A 282 -25.53 -6.13 14.21
C LEU A 282 -24.11 -5.78 14.64
N ARG A 283 -23.70 -4.51 14.63
CA ARG A 283 -22.41 -4.11 15.20
C ARG A 283 -22.30 -4.53 16.66
N LYS A 284 -23.36 -4.39 17.46
CA LYS A 284 -23.32 -4.69 18.91
C LYS A 284 -23.10 -6.18 19.18
N SER A 285 -23.51 -7.06 18.25
CA SER A 285 -23.26 -8.48 18.41
C SER A 285 -21.80 -8.86 18.20
N LEU A 286 -20.98 -8.01 17.56
CA LEU A 286 -19.53 -8.25 17.47
C LEU A 286 -18.87 -8.23 18.86
N ASP A 287 -19.26 -7.29 19.73
CA ASP A 287 -18.70 -7.23 21.09
C ASP A 287 -19.07 -8.50 21.89
N LEU A 288 -20.31 -8.98 21.72
CA LEU A 288 -20.78 -10.23 22.32
C LEU A 288 -20.02 -11.45 21.76
N LEU A 289 -19.94 -11.58 20.43
CA LEU A 289 -19.24 -12.69 19.77
C LEU A 289 -17.76 -12.75 20.16
N GLU A 290 -17.14 -11.59 20.35
CA GLU A 290 -15.77 -11.48 20.84
C GLU A 290 -15.65 -11.99 22.29
N SER A 291 -16.56 -11.56 23.19
CA SER A 291 -16.59 -12.01 24.59
C SER A 291 -16.84 -13.52 24.74
N LEU A 292 -17.57 -14.11 23.78
CA LEU A 292 -17.85 -15.55 23.72
C LEU A 292 -16.73 -16.34 23.00
N GLY A 293 -15.68 -15.66 22.51
CA GLY A 293 -14.58 -16.30 21.79
C GLY A 293 -14.95 -16.85 20.40
N MET A 294 -16.11 -16.47 19.85
CA MET A 294 -16.64 -16.96 18.57
C MET A 294 -15.96 -16.28 17.36
N ARG A 295 -14.64 -16.39 17.26
CA ARG A 295 -13.78 -15.65 16.33
C ARG A 295 -14.12 -15.88 14.85
N GLY A 296 -14.54 -17.09 14.47
CA GLY A 296 -14.93 -17.40 13.08
C GLY A 296 -16.17 -16.63 12.63
N THR A 297 -17.24 -16.72 13.42
CA THR A 297 -18.50 -15.99 13.20
C THR A 297 -18.28 -14.48 13.28
N TRP A 298 -17.47 -14.03 14.24
CA TRP A 298 -17.10 -12.63 14.40
C TRP A 298 -16.43 -12.08 13.14
N ARG A 299 -15.44 -12.80 12.57
CA ARG A 299 -14.74 -12.40 11.33
C ARG A 299 -15.69 -12.31 10.15
N TRP A 300 -16.56 -13.31 10.00
CA TRP A 300 -17.56 -13.33 8.93
C TRP A 300 -18.53 -12.14 9.03
N LEU A 301 -19.09 -11.90 10.22
CA LEU A 301 -20.03 -10.79 10.42
C LEU A 301 -19.36 -9.43 10.22
N ARG A 302 -18.13 -9.26 10.74
CA ARG A 302 -17.33 -8.06 10.52
C ARG A 302 -17.08 -7.82 9.03
N ALA A 303 -16.74 -8.86 8.27
CA ALA A 303 -16.52 -8.75 6.82
C ALA A 303 -17.80 -8.29 6.10
N LYS A 304 -18.98 -8.84 6.47
CA LYS A 304 -20.27 -8.40 5.91
C LYS A 304 -20.61 -6.95 6.26
N LEU A 305 -20.39 -6.53 7.51
CA LEU A 305 -20.61 -5.15 7.93
C LEU A 305 -19.67 -4.18 7.21
N ARG A 306 -18.37 -4.50 7.11
CA ARG A 306 -17.41 -3.72 6.32
C ARG A 306 -17.85 -3.59 4.87
N GLY A 307 -18.21 -4.70 4.24
CA GLY A 307 -18.69 -4.73 2.86
C GLY A 307 -19.96 -3.90 2.66
N TYR A 308 -20.89 -3.94 3.61
CA TYR A 308 -22.09 -3.09 3.57
C TYR A 308 -21.75 -1.59 3.68
N TRP A 309 -20.94 -1.20 4.66
CA TRP A 309 -20.59 0.21 4.84
C TRP A 309 -19.79 0.76 3.67
N TYR A 310 -18.90 -0.05 3.08
CA TYR A 310 -18.24 0.28 1.81
C TYR A 310 -19.27 0.52 0.69
N LEU A 311 -20.19 -0.42 0.47
CA LEU A 311 -21.26 -0.25 -0.51
C LEU A 311 -22.10 1.00 -0.23
N ARG A 312 -22.38 1.31 1.03
CA ARG A 312 -23.12 2.53 1.42
C ARG A 312 -22.41 3.78 0.93
N GLY A 313 -21.06 3.79 0.94
CA GLY A 313 -20.22 4.86 0.37
C GLY A 313 -20.36 4.96 -1.14
N VAL A 314 -20.28 3.82 -1.85
CA VAL A 314 -20.51 3.75 -3.30
C VAL A 314 -21.91 4.26 -3.67
N ILE A 315 -22.93 3.89 -2.90
CA ILE A 315 -24.32 4.36 -3.08
C ILE A 315 -24.41 5.87 -2.89
N ASP A 316 -23.66 6.46 -1.94
CA ASP A 316 -23.65 7.91 -1.77
C ASP A 316 -23.14 8.65 -3.00
N GLU A 317 -22.21 8.06 -3.76
CA GLU A 317 -21.64 8.68 -4.96
C GLU A 317 -22.41 8.36 -6.26
N LEU A 318 -22.81 7.10 -6.45
CA LEU A 318 -23.39 6.62 -7.72
C LEU A 318 -24.92 6.52 -7.68
N LYS A 319 -25.55 6.55 -6.50
CA LYS A 319 -27.01 6.63 -6.25
C LYS A 319 -27.87 5.46 -6.75
N SER A 320 -27.48 4.70 -7.78
CA SER A 320 -28.28 3.59 -8.33
C SER A 320 -27.44 2.40 -8.81
N ARG A 321 -28.06 1.20 -8.89
CA ARG A 321 -27.42 -0.01 -9.46
C ARG A 321 -27.02 0.19 -10.93
N SER A 322 -27.86 0.86 -11.71
CA SER A 322 -27.56 1.16 -13.12
C SER A 322 -26.41 2.14 -13.27
N ALA A 323 -26.19 3.03 -12.30
CA ALA A 323 -25.02 3.90 -12.28
C ALA A 323 -23.74 3.14 -11.93
N ILE A 324 -23.79 2.16 -11.02
CA ILE A 324 -22.65 1.25 -10.78
C ILE A 324 -22.26 0.53 -12.06
N SER A 325 -23.21 -0.11 -12.75
CA SER A 325 -22.85 -0.87 -13.96
C SER A 325 -22.34 0.04 -15.09
N ARG A 326 -22.95 1.22 -15.29
CA ARG A 326 -22.41 2.22 -16.24
C ARG A 326 -21.02 2.72 -15.86
N PHE A 327 -20.75 2.91 -14.57
CA PHE A 327 -19.44 3.30 -14.08
C PHE A 327 -18.41 2.22 -14.41
N MET A 328 -18.71 0.95 -14.12
CA MET A 328 -17.81 -0.18 -14.38
C MET A 328 -17.58 -0.43 -15.87
N GLN A 329 -18.61 -0.28 -16.72
CA GLN A 329 -18.51 -0.42 -18.18
C GLN A 329 -17.61 0.61 -18.86
N GLY A 330 -17.40 1.78 -18.23
CA GLY A 330 -16.52 2.82 -18.78
C GLY A 330 -15.03 2.62 -18.48
N GLY A 331 -14.62 1.47 -17.92
CA GLY A 331 -13.22 1.09 -17.78
C GLY A 331 -12.76 0.14 -18.91
N PRO A 332 -11.45 -0.01 -19.15
CA PRO A 332 -10.93 -0.98 -20.10
C PRO A 332 -11.29 -2.40 -19.67
N ALA A 333 -11.48 -3.29 -20.65
CA ALA A 333 -11.60 -4.72 -20.38
C ALA A 333 -10.30 -5.23 -19.70
N ARG A 334 -10.38 -6.32 -18.94
CA ARG A 334 -9.20 -6.90 -18.27
C ARG A 334 -8.10 -7.32 -19.27
N ALA A 335 -8.48 -7.62 -20.51
CA ALA A 335 -7.59 -7.92 -21.63
C ALA A 335 -6.99 -6.66 -22.30
N ASP A 336 -7.47 -5.48 -21.94
CA ASP A 336 -7.15 -4.19 -22.55
C ASP A 336 -6.56 -3.22 -21.52
N LEU A 337 -5.87 -3.76 -20.49
CA LEU A 337 -5.10 -2.95 -19.53
C LEU A 337 -3.89 -2.23 -20.19
N GLY A 338 -3.79 -2.26 -21.52
CA GLY A 338 -3.02 -1.33 -22.35
C GLY A 338 -1.51 -1.44 -22.20
N GLY A 339 -1.02 -2.48 -21.54
CA GLY A 339 0.39 -2.67 -21.26
C GLY A 339 1.07 -3.55 -22.28
N HIS A 340 2.25 -3.14 -22.74
CA HIS A 340 3.12 -3.96 -23.57
C HIS A 340 3.46 -5.27 -22.84
N GLU A 341 3.24 -6.40 -23.52
CA GLU A 341 3.58 -7.73 -23.04
C GLU A 341 4.69 -8.33 -23.89
N ILE A 342 5.59 -9.07 -23.25
CA ILE A 342 6.71 -9.73 -23.94
C ILE A 342 6.73 -11.23 -23.66
N ASN A 343 7.44 -11.94 -24.53
CA ASN A 343 7.74 -13.35 -24.34
C ASN A 343 9.16 -13.47 -23.79
N ILE A 344 9.33 -14.27 -22.74
CA ILE A 344 10.64 -14.58 -22.16
C ILE A 344 10.85 -16.08 -22.21
N ASP A 345 11.94 -16.49 -22.84
CA ASP A 345 12.43 -17.86 -22.77
C ASP A 345 13.47 -17.98 -21.65
N LEU A 346 13.07 -18.62 -20.57
CA LEU A 346 13.89 -18.84 -19.37
C LEU A 346 15.07 -19.79 -19.61
N GLN A 347 15.07 -20.56 -20.72
CA GLN A 347 16.21 -21.41 -21.07
C GLN A 347 17.46 -20.58 -21.43
N GLN A 348 17.26 -19.32 -21.85
CA GLN A 348 18.35 -18.40 -22.20
C GLN A 348 19.15 -17.91 -20.99
N GLY A 349 18.71 -18.22 -19.77
CA GLY A 349 19.39 -17.87 -18.52
C GLY A 349 18.63 -16.81 -17.71
N TRP A 350 18.82 -16.83 -16.40
CA TRP A 350 18.11 -15.96 -15.46
C TRP A 350 18.49 -14.49 -15.66
N GLU A 351 19.79 -14.22 -15.77
CA GLU A 351 20.33 -12.87 -15.90
C GLU A 351 19.88 -12.21 -17.22
N ALA A 352 19.76 -13.00 -18.29
CA ALA A 352 19.25 -12.53 -19.58
C ALA A 352 17.76 -12.15 -19.48
N ALA A 353 16.95 -12.99 -18.84
CA ALA A 353 15.54 -12.71 -18.60
C ALA A 353 15.35 -11.47 -17.70
N GLU A 354 16.15 -11.33 -16.64
CA GLU A 354 16.12 -10.18 -15.75
C GLU A 354 16.51 -8.88 -16.46
N SER A 355 17.58 -8.92 -17.26
CA SER A 355 18.04 -7.78 -18.06
C SER A 355 17.00 -7.35 -19.09
N LEU A 356 16.33 -8.31 -19.73
CA LEU A 356 15.25 -8.02 -20.68
C LEU A 356 14.06 -7.34 -19.99
N LEU A 357 13.66 -7.78 -18.80
CA LEU A 357 12.61 -7.12 -18.02
C LEU A 357 13.00 -5.70 -17.61
N ASP A 358 14.25 -5.48 -17.23
CA ASP A 358 14.72 -4.15 -16.85
C ASP A 358 14.79 -3.18 -18.05
N ALA A 359 15.08 -3.69 -19.25
CA ALA A 359 15.10 -2.92 -20.49
C ALA A 359 13.69 -2.59 -21.00
N GLU A 360 12.81 -3.60 -21.11
CA GLU A 360 11.50 -3.45 -21.75
C GLU A 360 10.41 -2.92 -20.82
N ARG A 361 10.57 -3.08 -19.49
CA ARG A 361 9.58 -2.68 -18.48
C ARG A 361 8.14 -3.09 -18.86
N PRO A 362 7.89 -4.37 -19.18
CA PRO A 362 6.57 -4.78 -19.67
C PRO A 362 5.53 -4.78 -18.54
N ALA A 363 4.26 -4.65 -18.90
CA ALA A 363 3.17 -4.76 -17.94
C ALA A 363 2.86 -6.22 -17.58
N GLY A 364 3.02 -7.12 -18.57
CA GLY A 364 2.79 -8.56 -18.47
C GLY A 364 3.82 -9.36 -19.27
N VAL A 365 3.96 -10.64 -18.94
CA VAL A 365 5.01 -11.50 -19.51
C VAL A 365 4.50 -12.92 -19.69
N TYR A 366 4.65 -13.45 -20.91
CA TYR A 366 4.54 -14.88 -21.15
C TYR A 366 5.90 -15.55 -20.90
N LEU A 367 5.88 -16.55 -20.02
CA LEU A 367 7.06 -17.29 -19.60
C LEU A 367 7.09 -18.63 -20.32
N TYR A 368 8.18 -18.87 -21.04
CA TYR A 368 8.50 -20.10 -21.72
C TYR A 368 9.81 -20.68 -21.21
N TYR A 369 10.00 -21.97 -21.46
CA TYR A 369 11.26 -22.66 -21.27
C TYR A 369 11.48 -23.56 -22.49
N ASP A 370 12.26 -23.08 -23.46
CA ASP A 370 12.26 -23.59 -24.83
C ASP A 370 10.82 -23.61 -25.40
N LYS A 371 10.28 -24.79 -25.74
CA LYS A 371 8.94 -24.94 -26.31
C LYS A 371 7.82 -25.11 -25.27
N LEU A 372 8.16 -25.16 -23.98
CA LEU A 372 7.21 -25.42 -22.91
C LEU A 372 6.71 -24.12 -22.29
N THR A 373 5.40 -23.96 -22.17
CA THR A 373 4.79 -22.84 -21.46
C THR A 373 4.95 -23.04 -19.96
N VAL A 374 5.60 -22.09 -19.30
CA VAL A 374 5.75 -22.06 -17.83
C VAL A 374 4.59 -21.31 -17.18
N GLY A 375 4.17 -20.19 -17.77
CA GLY A 375 3.09 -19.40 -17.22
C GLY A 375 2.89 -18.04 -17.89
N HIS A 376 1.94 -17.27 -17.37
CA HIS A 376 1.64 -15.92 -17.83
C HIS A 376 1.48 -15.00 -16.62
N ILE A 377 2.31 -13.97 -16.55
CA ILE A 377 2.17 -12.88 -15.60
C ILE A 377 1.30 -11.83 -16.27
N PHE A 378 0.04 -11.75 -15.86
CA PHE A 378 -0.91 -10.81 -16.44
C PHE A 378 -0.55 -9.35 -16.11
N PRO A 379 -0.86 -8.40 -17.03
CA PRO A 379 -0.86 -6.98 -16.72
C PRO A 379 -1.74 -6.66 -15.50
N GLN A 380 -1.25 -5.78 -14.64
CA GLN A 380 -1.97 -5.34 -13.45
C GLN A 380 -2.05 -3.81 -13.43
N ALA A 381 -3.27 -3.28 -13.55
CA ALA A 381 -3.50 -1.84 -13.53
C ALA A 381 -3.10 -1.26 -12.17
N GLY A 382 -2.39 -0.13 -12.19
CA GLY A 382 -1.91 0.53 -10.98
C GLY A 382 -0.79 -0.21 -10.24
N ALA A 383 -0.19 -1.24 -10.85
CA ALA A 383 1.08 -1.80 -10.42
C ALA A 383 2.24 -1.17 -11.20
N GLU A 384 3.43 -1.16 -10.61
CA GLU A 384 4.63 -0.82 -11.37
C GLU A 384 4.88 -1.83 -12.52
N PRO A 385 5.56 -1.41 -13.59
CA PRO A 385 6.00 -2.34 -14.63
C PRO A 385 6.92 -3.42 -14.07
N LEU A 386 6.92 -4.59 -14.71
CA LEU A 386 7.78 -5.70 -14.32
C LEU A 386 9.26 -5.34 -14.50
N ARG A 387 10.08 -5.82 -13.60
CA ARG A 387 11.52 -5.59 -13.52
C ARG A 387 12.24 -6.91 -13.28
N GLY A 388 13.54 -6.97 -13.57
CA GLY A 388 14.35 -8.16 -13.30
C GLY A 388 14.24 -8.61 -11.84
N ALA A 389 14.23 -7.64 -10.93
CA ALA A 389 14.06 -7.86 -9.49
C ALA A 389 12.79 -8.64 -9.09
N HIS A 390 11.74 -8.65 -9.91
CA HIS A 390 10.50 -9.39 -9.62
C HIS A 390 10.55 -10.86 -10.05
N LEU A 391 11.38 -11.20 -11.05
CA LEU A 391 11.28 -12.46 -11.78
C LEU A 391 11.45 -13.68 -10.88
N ARG A 392 12.57 -13.77 -10.15
CA ARG A 392 12.87 -14.95 -9.33
C ARG A 392 11.82 -15.20 -8.25
N SER A 393 11.36 -14.13 -7.59
CA SER A 393 10.32 -14.23 -6.56
C SER A 393 8.99 -14.72 -7.15
N ILE A 394 8.58 -14.19 -8.31
CA ILE A 394 7.37 -14.63 -8.99
C ILE A 394 7.47 -16.09 -9.42
N LEU A 395 8.60 -16.51 -10.00
CA LEU A 395 8.84 -17.89 -10.39
C LEU A 395 8.75 -18.82 -9.18
N ALA A 396 9.42 -18.49 -8.07
CA ALA A 396 9.42 -19.30 -6.86
C ALA A 396 8.03 -19.42 -6.22
N LEU A 397 7.25 -18.35 -6.19
CA LEU A 397 5.95 -18.32 -5.50
C LEU A 397 4.79 -18.83 -6.35
N HIS A 398 4.83 -18.63 -7.66
CA HIS A 398 3.66 -18.86 -8.54
C HIS A 398 3.90 -19.89 -9.65
N PHE A 399 5.15 -20.11 -10.07
CA PHE A 399 5.47 -20.95 -11.22
C PHE A 399 6.50 -22.04 -10.93
N ALA A 400 6.78 -22.35 -9.65
CA ALA A 400 7.83 -23.30 -9.28
C ALA A 400 7.58 -24.70 -9.85
N GLN A 401 6.33 -25.20 -9.78
CA GLN A 401 5.97 -26.51 -10.32
C GLN A 401 6.08 -26.60 -11.85
N PRO A 402 5.44 -25.73 -12.66
CA PRO A 402 5.57 -25.79 -14.11
C PRO A 402 7.01 -25.56 -14.58
N LEU A 403 7.76 -24.67 -13.91
CA LEU A 403 9.17 -24.45 -14.21
C LEU A 403 10.03 -25.69 -13.92
N ALA A 404 9.86 -26.33 -12.76
CA ALA A 404 10.57 -27.57 -12.42
C ALA A 404 10.26 -28.69 -13.42
N GLY A 405 9.00 -28.80 -13.85
CA GLY A 405 8.59 -29.74 -14.90
C GLY A 405 9.30 -29.46 -16.22
N ALA A 406 9.38 -28.20 -16.64
CA ALA A 406 10.06 -27.84 -17.89
C ALA A 406 11.58 -28.08 -17.84
N ILE A 407 12.23 -27.76 -16.71
CA ILE A 407 13.66 -28.05 -16.48
C ILE A 407 13.93 -29.56 -16.49
N ALA A 408 13.05 -30.37 -15.92
CA ALA A 408 13.19 -31.82 -15.92
C ALA A 408 13.17 -32.43 -17.33
N VAL A 409 12.46 -31.79 -18.28
CA VAL A 409 12.37 -32.24 -19.67
C VAL A 409 13.53 -31.68 -20.51
N ASN A 410 13.85 -30.39 -20.36
CA ASN A 410 14.73 -29.66 -21.28
C ASN A 410 16.13 -29.35 -20.68
N GLY A 411 16.45 -29.87 -19.50
CA GLY A 411 17.72 -29.63 -18.81
C GLY A 411 17.78 -28.27 -18.12
N MET A 412 18.89 -27.99 -17.43
CA MET A 412 19.13 -26.73 -16.71
C MET A 412 19.29 -25.53 -17.67
N PRO A 413 19.00 -24.30 -17.21
CA PRO A 413 19.15 -23.10 -18.05
C PRO A 413 20.60 -22.96 -18.50
N ARG A 414 20.81 -22.34 -19.66
CA ARG A 414 22.17 -22.02 -20.11
C ARG A 414 22.81 -21.10 -19.07
N SER A 415 23.87 -21.56 -18.43
CA SER A 415 24.69 -20.69 -17.58
C SER A 415 25.49 -19.73 -18.47
N ALA A 416 25.67 -18.48 -18.03
CA ALA A 416 26.46 -17.49 -18.76
C ALA A 416 27.93 -17.91 -19.01
N ASP A 417 28.40 -19.01 -18.38
CA ASP A 417 29.79 -19.50 -18.46
C ASP A 417 29.97 -20.85 -19.18
N THR A 418 28.96 -21.42 -19.82
CA THR A 418 29.13 -22.67 -20.57
C THR A 418 29.20 -22.45 -22.09
N LEU A 419 30.28 -21.80 -22.54
CA LEU A 419 30.86 -22.08 -23.85
C LEU A 419 31.98 -23.11 -23.65
N GLU A 420 31.61 -24.38 -23.60
CA GLU A 420 32.38 -25.53 -24.11
C GLU A 420 31.60 -26.80 -23.78
N GLU A 421 30.93 -27.37 -24.77
CA GLU A 421 30.53 -28.78 -24.72
C GLU A 421 31.81 -29.63 -24.67
N LYS A 422 32.19 -30.09 -23.47
CA LYS A 422 33.05 -31.26 -23.36
C LYS A 422 32.18 -32.51 -23.53
N PRO A 423 32.51 -33.41 -24.47
CA PRO A 423 31.74 -34.64 -24.64
C PRO A 423 31.83 -35.48 -23.37
N LEU A 424 30.68 -36.00 -22.94
CA LEU A 424 30.57 -36.99 -21.87
C LEU A 424 31.47 -38.18 -22.19
N VAL A 425 32.51 -38.37 -21.38
CA VAL A 425 33.32 -39.59 -21.38
C VAL A 425 32.41 -40.75 -20.98
N ALA A 426 32.33 -41.76 -21.86
CA ALA A 426 31.58 -42.98 -21.63
C ALA A 426 32.08 -43.70 -20.36
N PHE A 427 31.15 -44.12 -19.50
CA PHE A 427 31.44 -45.01 -18.39
C PHE A 427 31.74 -46.41 -18.95
N GLU A 428 32.98 -46.87 -18.81
CA GLU A 428 33.33 -48.29 -18.97
C GLU A 428 32.69 -49.08 -17.82
N THR A 429 31.88 -50.07 -18.21
CA THR A 429 31.27 -51.07 -17.33
C THR A 429 32.36 -51.96 -16.73
N TYR A 430 32.51 -51.95 -15.40
CA TYR A 430 33.27 -52.97 -14.68
C TYR A 430 32.48 -54.27 -14.62
N GLU A 431 32.87 -55.27 -15.42
CA GLU A 431 32.51 -56.67 -15.21
C GLU A 431 33.21 -57.19 -13.95
N LEU A 432 32.42 -57.50 -12.92
CA LEU A 432 32.88 -58.27 -11.77
C LEU A 432 33.02 -59.74 -12.17
N ALA A 433 34.27 -60.19 -12.29
CA ALA A 433 34.64 -61.57 -12.49
C ALA A 433 34.21 -62.45 -11.30
N ILE A 434 33.30 -63.38 -11.56
CA ILE A 434 33.02 -64.54 -10.73
C ILE A 434 34.19 -65.52 -10.88
N LYS A 435 34.88 -65.86 -9.78
CA LYS A 435 35.65 -67.12 -9.68
C LYS A 435 35.59 -67.72 -8.27
N SER A 436 35.02 -68.94 -8.27
CA SER A 436 35.15 -70.11 -7.37
C SER A 436 34.90 -69.94 -5.88
#